data_AF-A0A942NWL5-F1
#
_entry.id   AF-A0A942NWL5-F1
#
_cell.length_a   1.000
_cell.length_b   1.000
_cell.length_c   1.000
_cell.angle_alpha   90.00
_cell.angle_beta   90.00
_cell.angle_gamma   90.00
#
_symmetry.space_group_name_H-M   'P 1'
#
loop_
_entity.id
_entity.type
_entity.pdbx_description
1 polymer ?
#
loop_
_entity_poly.entity_id
_entity_poly.type
_entity_poly.pdbx_seq_one_letter_code
_entity_poly.pdbx_strand_id
1 'polypeptide(L)'
;MDKLRALGLGSDHQDRHSISQQLHLYINLKLASCGQPTCNDAESAVFMDTAQDLLNSYLEKNRQLAGSSLYPADRRIQNFLERYLADLGLDKIPTLPTMTFELDRHGVARELSLPLGADEFKSEIVSSYRVKQGVLHNPASDRRTT
;
A
#
# COMPACT_ATOMS: atom_id res chain seq x y z
N MET A 1 -3.86 -4.39 19.15
CA MET A 1 -2.86 -4.71 18.10
C MET A 1 -1.75 -5.52 18.74
N ASP A 2 -1.40 -6.64 18.13
CA ASP A 2 -0.21 -7.41 18.49
C ASP A 2 1.03 -6.68 17.98
N LYS A 3 1.79 -6.09 18.90
CA LYS A 3 2.95 -5.24 18.60
C LYS A 3 4.11 -6.06 18.01
N LEU A 4 4.26 -7.32 18.40
CA LEU A 4 5.34 -8.18 17.91
C LEU A 4 5.09 -8.52 16.44
N ARG A 5 3.85 -8.91 16.12
CA ARG A 5 3.44 -9.14 14.73
C ARG A 5 3.54 -7.90 13.86
N ALA A 6 3.24 -6.71 14.39
CA ALA A 6 3.41 -5.44 13.68
C ALA A 6 4.88 -5.13 13.35
N LEU A 7 5.82 -5.63 14.15
CA LEU A 7 7.26 -5.52 13.90
C LEU A 7 7.83 -6.71 13.09
N GLY A 8 6.98 -7.67 12.71
CA GLY A 8 7.43 -8.89 12.02
C GLY A 8 8.18 -9.88 12.90
N LEU A 9 8.00 -9.80 14.22
CA LEU A 9 8.63 -10.68 15.22
C LEU A 9 7.63 -11.76 15.68
N GLY A 10 8.13 -12.95 16.04
CA GLY A 10 7.34 -14.04 16.63
C GLY A 10 6.85 -15.13 15.66
N SER A 11 7.39 -15.20 14.44
CA SER A 11 7.08 -16.24 13.44
C SER A 11 8.24 -17.23 13.27
N ASP A 12 8.87 -17.66 14.37
CA ASP A 12 10.09 -18.49 14.34
C ASP A 12 9.92 -19.91 13.77
N HIS A 13 8.68 -20.33 13.47
CA HIS A 13 8.34 -21.68 13.02
C HIS A 13 7.47 -21.77 11.76
N GLN A 14 7.23 -20.67 11.05
CA GLN A 14 6.40 -20.69 9.84
C GLN A 14 7.25 -20.84 8.58
N ASP A 15 6.80 -21.70 7.66
CA ASP A 15 7.39 -21.84 6.33
C ASP A 15 7.31 -20.50 5.59
N ARG A 16 8.48 -19.98 5.18
CA ARG A 16 8.63 -18.68 4.50
C ARG A 16 7.78 -18.61 3.23
N HIS A 17 7.58 -19.75 2.55
CA HIS A 17 6.73 -19.82 1.36
C HIS A 17 5.27 -19.51 1.70
N SER A 18 4.73 -20.16 2.75
CA SER A 18 3.36 -19.96 3.20
C SER A 18 3.09 -18.53 3.69
N ILE A 19 4.05 -17.91 4.38
CA ILE A 19 3.96 -16.50 4.80
C ILE A 19 3.87 -15.59 3.58
N SER A 20 4.69 -15.86 2.55
CA SER A 20 4.68 -15.06 1.31
C SER A 20 3.35 -15.16 0.59
N GLN A 21 2.79 -16.36 0.43
CA GLN A 21 1.48 -16.56 -0.20
C GLN A 21 0.37 -15.85 0.56
N GLN A 22 0.35 -15.93 1.90
CA GLN A 22 -0.60 -15.18 2.72
C GLN A 22 -0.44 -13.67 2.59
N LEU A 23 0.79 -13.18 2.39
CA LEU A 23 1.07 -11.77 2.18
C LEU A 23 0.59 -11.31 0.80
N HIS A 24 0.81 -12.11 -0.25
CA HIS A 24 0.31 -11.85 -1.60
C HIS A 24 -1.21 -11.80 -1.64
N LEU A 25 -1.90 -12.77 -1.03
CA LEU A 25 -3.36 -12.77 -0.91
C LEU A 25 -3.86 -11.52 -0.18
N TYR A 26 -3.20 -11.15 0.92
CA TYR A 26 -3.52 -9.94 1.67
C TYR A 26 -3.36 -8.67 0.81
N ILE A 27 -2.27 -8.58 0.04
CA ILE A 27 -2.03 -7.45 -0.89
C ILE A 27 -3.13 -7.39 -1.96
N ASN A 28 -3.50 -8.52 -2.56
CA ASN A 28 -4.56 -8.58 -3.57
C ASN A 28 -5.91 -8.16 -3.00
N LEU A 29 -6.28 -8.64 -1.81
CA LEU A 29 -7.51 -8.22 -1.13
C LEU A 29 -7.52 -6.70 -0.92
N LYS A 30 -6.37 -6.14 -0.51
CA LYS A 30 -6.24 -4.71 -0.25
C LYS A 30 -6.28 -3.88 -1.53
N LEU A 31 -5.61 -4.31 -2.59
CA LEU A 31 -5.67 -3.69 -3.92
C LEU A 31 -7.12 -3.66 -4.41
N ALA A 32 -7.83 -4.79 -4.34
CA ALA A 32 -9.24 -4.86 -4.71
C ALA A 32 -10.10 -3.93 -3.84
N SER A 33 -9.87 -3.87 -2.52
CA SER A 33 -10.58 -2.95 -1.62
C SER A 33 -10.32 -1.46 -1.88
N CYS A 34 -9.27 -1.14 -2.65
CA CYS A 34 -8.93 0.20 -3.13
C CYS A 34 -9.35 0.42 -4.60
N GLY A 35 -9.96 -0.56 -5.26
CA GLY A 35 -10.39 -0.51 -6.66
C GLY A 35 -9.23 -0.62 -7.65
N GLN A 36 -8.10 -1.16 -7.21
CA GLN A 36 -6.90 -1.37 -8.02
C GLN A 36 -6.89 -2.79 -8.62
N PRO A 37 -6.21 -3.01 -9.76
CA PRO A 37 -6.06 -4.33 -10.35
C PRO A 37 -5.31 -5.28 -9.40
N THR A 38 -5.68 -6.55 -9.43
CA THR A 38 -5.06 -7.61 -8.62
C THR A 38 -4.21 -8.54 -9.50
N CYS A 39 -3.20 -9.18 -8.90
CA CYS A 39 -2.38 -10.19 -9.55
C CYS A 39 -2.70 -11.54 -8.92
N ASN A 40 -3.75 -12.20 -9.42
CA ASN A 40 -4.22 -13.46 -8.87
C ASN A 40 -3.50 -14.65 -9.53
N ASP A 41 -2.89 -15.50 -8.71
CA ASP A 41 -2.60 -16.88 -9.10
C ASP A 41 -3.90 -17.71 -9.11
N ALA A 42 -3.85 -18.91 -9.70
CA ALA A 42 -5.05 -19.74 -9.88
C ALA A 42 -5.77 -20.08 -8.57
N GLU A 43 -5.03 -20.22 -7.46
CA GLU A 43 -5.59 -20.49 -6.14
C GLU A 43 -6.22 -19.25 -5.51
N SER A 44 -5.58 -18.08 -5.58
CA SER A 44 -6.16 -16.84 -5.06
C SER A 44 -7.36 -16.39 -5.88
N ALA A 45 -7.42 -16.72 -7.18
CA ALA A 45 -8.52 -16.33 -8.05
C ALA A 45 -9.89 -16.85 -7.55
N VAL A 46 -9.96 -18.10 -7.09
CA VAL A 46 -11.21 -18.71 -6.57
C VAL A 46 -11.68 -18.00 -5.29
N PHE A 47 -10.74 -17.70 -4.39
CA PHE A 47 -11.05 -16.97 -3.16
C PHE A 47 -11.50 -15.53 -3.46
N MET A 48 -10.80 -14.84 -4.36
CA MET A 48 -11.12 -13.47 -4.76
C MET A 48 -12.48 -13.38 -5.45
N ASP A 49 -12.84 -14.35 -6.29
CA ASP A 49 -14.17 -14.45 -6.93
C ASP A 49 -15.28 -14.56 -5.87
N THR A 50 -15.07 -15.41 -4.86
CA THR A 50 -16.01 -15.56 -3.74
C THR A 50 -16.15 -14.27 -2.92
N ALA A 51 -15.06 -13.50 -2.77
CA ALA A 51 -15.03 -12.26 -2.00
C ALA A 51 -15.46 -11.02 -2.80
N GLN A 52 -15.64 -11.14 -4.12
CA GLN A 52 -15.79 -10.00 -5.04
C GLN A 52 -16.98 -9.12 -4.70
N ASP A 53 -18.14 -9.70 -4.39
CA ASP A 53 -19.35 -8.95 -4.04
C ASP A 53 -19.20 -8.14 -2.76
N LEU A 54 -18.52 -8.72 -1.76
CA LEU A 54 -18.24 -8.04 -0.50
C LEU A 54 -17.27 -6.87 -0.71
N LEU A 55 -16.22 -7.08 -1.52
CA LEU A 55 -15.24 -6.05 -1.87
C LEU A 55 -15.89 -4.91 -2.66
N ASN A 56 -16.76 -5.22 -3.62
CA ASN A 56 -17.52 -4.23 -4.38
C ASN A 56 -18.45 -3.41 -3.48
N SER A 57 -19.16 -4.06 -2.55
CA SER A 57 -20.00 -3.38 -1.57
C SER A 57 -19.17 -2.44 -0.67
N TYR A 58 -17.99 -2.89 -0.25
CA TYR A 58 -17.07 -2.10 0.55
C TYR A 58 -16.54 -0.88 -0.23
N LEU A 59 -16.18 -1.06 -1.50
CA LEU A 59 -15.73 0.02 -2.39
C LEU A 59 -16.77 1.12 -2.56
N GLU A 60 -18.02 0.77 -2.83
CA GLU A 60 -19.09 1.77 -3.01
C GLU A 60 -19.37 2.54 -1.72
N LYS A 61 -19.35 1.86 -0.57
CA LYS A 61 -19.43 2.52 0.74
C LYS A 61 -18.26 3.47 0.97
N ASN A 62 -17.04 3.04 0.67
CA ASN A 62 -15.87 3.89 0.79
C ASN A 62 -15.94 5.10 -0.15
N ARG A 63 -16.41 4.94 -1.40
CA ARG A 63 -16.57 6.06 -2.35
C ARG A 63 -17.56 7.11 -1.83
N GLN A 64 -18.66 6.68 -1.20
CA GLN A 64 -19.62 7.59 -0.57
C GLN A 64 -19.00 8.38 0.60
N LEU A 65 -18.05 7.79 1.32
CA LEU A 65 -17.37 8.39 2.47
C LEU A 65 -16.09 9.15 2.10
N ALA A 66 -15.51 8.88 0.93
CA ALA A 66 -14.20 9.38 0.49
C ALA A 66 -14.13 10.92 0.37
N GLY A 67 -15.28 11.59 0.23
CA GLY A 67 -15.37 13.05 0.20
C GLY A 67 -15.51 13.72 1.56
N SER A 68 -15.79 12.99 2.64
CA SER A 68 -16.16 13.56 3.94
C SER A 68 -15.26 13.13 5.11
N SER A 69 -14.57 11.99 4.98
CA SER A 69 -13.81 11.41 6.07
C SER A 69 -12.33 11.27 5.74
N LEU A 70 -11.52 12.16 6.32
CA LEU A 70 -10.07 11.99 6.45
C LEU A 70 -9.74 11.31 7.77
N TYR A 71 -8.65 10.53 7.78
CA TYR A 71 -8.06 10.06 9.04
C TYR A 71 -7.75 11.23 9.97
N PRO A 72 -7.80 11.06 11.31
CA PRO A 72 -7.52 12.15 12.23
C PRO A 72 -6.14 12.80 12.06
N ALA A 73 -5.14 12.05 11.58
CA ALA A 73 -3.84 12.60 11.21
C ALA A 73 -3.95 13.51 9.97
N ASP A 74 -4.51 12.97 8.88
CA ASP A 74 -4.69 13.67 7.61
C ASP A 74 -5.58 14.90 7.76
N ARG A 75 -6.64 14.84 8.57
CA ARG A 75 -7.49 16.00 8.89
C ARG A 75 -6.69 17.12 9.55
N ARG A 76 -5.77 16.80 10.46
CA ARG A 76 -4.92 17.83 11.11
C ARG A 76 -3.97 18.48 10.10
N ILE A 77 -3.42 17.71 9.17
CA ILE A 77 -2.57 18.21 8.08
C ILE A 77 -3.41 19.08 7.13
N GLN A 78 -4.59 18.60 6.72
CA GLN A 78 -5.48 19.33 5.83
C GLN A 78 -5.94 20.65 6.44
N ASN A 79 -6.36 20.66 7.70
CA ASN A 79 -6.73 21.88 8.43
C ASN A 79 -5.55 22.87 8.54
N PHE A 80 -4.32 22.38 8.60
CA PHE A 80 -3.15 23.25 8.55
C PHE A 80 -2.99 23.85 7.15
N LEU A 81 -3.03 23.05 6.08
CA LEU A 81 -2.92 23.52 4.69
C LEU A 81 -4.01 24.54 4.36
N GLU A 82 -5.25 24.28 4.76
CA GLU A 82 -6.38 25.18 4.54
C GLU A 82 -6.17 26.55 5.19
N ARG A 83 -5.72 26.57 6.46
CA ARG A 83 -5.45 27.83 7.16
C ARG A 83 -4.22 28.55 6.62
N TYR A 84 -3.18 27.81 6.27
CA TYR A 84 -1.89 28.37 5.85
C TYR A 84 -1.95 28.97 4.44
N LEU A 85 -2.82 28.45 3.57
CA LEU A 85 -2.94 28.88 2.17
C LEU A 85 -4.18 29.78 1.94
N ALA A 86 -4.90 30.16 3.00
CA ALA A 86 -6.20 30.84 2.90
C ALA A 86 -6.13 32.22 2.24
N ASP A 87 -5.00 32.91 2.35
CA ASP A 87 -4.77 34.28 1.87
C ASP A 87 -4.14 34.34 0.46
N LEU A 88 -3.79 33.20 -0.12
CA LEU A 88 -3.16 33.11 -1.44
C LEU A 88 -4.14 33.25 -2.61
N GLY A 89 -5.45 33.28 -2.34
CA GLY A 89 -6.47 33.44 -3.38
C GLY A 89 -6.50 32.30 -4.40
N LEU A 90 -6.14 31.08 -3.98
CA LEU A 90 -6.14 29.90 -4.85
C LEU A 90 -7.58 29.51 -5.22
N ASP A 91 -7.81 29.16 -6.49
CA ASP A 91 -9.10 28.65 -6.97
C ASP A 91 -9.56 27.41 -6.18
N LYS A 92 -8.61 26.57 -5.77
CA LYS A 92 -8.83 25.40 -4.91
C LYS A 92 -7.61 25.12 -4.06
N ILE A 93 -7.81 24.99 -2.75
CA ILE A 93 -6.76 24.54 -1.83
C ILE A 93 -6.46 23.06 -2.12
N PRO A 94 -5.17 22.67 -2.25
CA PRO A 94 -4.79 21.27 -2.43
C PRO A 94 -5.33 20.38 -1.30
N THR A 95 -5.86 19.22 -1.67
CA THR A 95 -6.41 18.24 -0.73
C THR A 95 -5.58 16.97 -0.72
N LEU A 96 -5.39 16.37 0.46
CA LEU A 96 -4.72 15.08 0.58
C LEU A 96 -5.47 13.97 -0.20
N PRO A 97 -4.75 13.00 -0.80
CA PRO A 97 -5.38 11.84 -1.42
C PRO A 97 -6.18 11.02 -0.40
N THR A 98 -7.43 10.68 -0.71
CA THR A 98 -8.31 9.94 0.20
C THR A 98 -8.38 8.43 -0.11
N MET A 99 -8.08 8.04 -1.35
CA MET A 99 -7.96 6.64 -1.74
C MET A 99 -6.48 6.26 -1.83
N THR A 100 -5.93 5.74 -0.73
CA THR A 100 -4.53 5.33 -0.63
C THR A 100 -4.42 3.84 -0.27
N PHE A 101 -3.29 3.22 -0.65
CA PHE A 101 -2.97 1.87 -0.22
C PHE A 101 -2.22 1.92 1.11
N GLU A 102 -2.89 1.56 2.19
CA GLU A 102 -2.29 1.62 3.54
C GLU A 102 -1.28 0.51 3.79
N LEU A 103 -0.15 0.86 4.41
CA LEU A 103 0.91 -0.08 4.80
C LEU A 103 0.81 -0.41 6.30
N ASP A 104 -0.20 -1.20 6.65
CA ASP A 104 -0.60 -1.57 8.02
C ASP A 104 -0.01 -2.90 8.51
N ARG A 105 0.56 -3.72 7.62
CA ARG A 105 1.19 -5.00 7.95
C ARG A 105 2.66 -5.02 7.56
N HIS A 106 3.50 -5.51 8.47
CA HIS A 106 4.93 -5.73 8.22
C HIS A 106 5.15 -6.59 6.96
N GLY A 107 6.14 -6.22 6.16
CA GLY A 107 6.55 -6.93 4.94
C GLY A 107 5.82 -6.48 3.67
N VAL A 108 4.63 -5.88 3.76
CA VAL A 108 3.83 -5.47 2.60
C VAL A 108 4.60 -4.53 1.67
N ALA A 109 5.20 -3.47 2.22
CA ALA A 109 5.94 -2.48 1.42
C ALA A 109 7.12 -3.12 0.67
N ARG A 110 7.84 -4.04 1.32
CA ARG A 110 8.95 -4.76 0.70
C ARG A 110 8.48 -5.63 -0.47
N GLU A 111 7.36 -6.32 -0.29
CA GLU A 111 6.82 -7.19 -1.33
C GLU A 111 6.30 -6.38 -2.53
N LEU A 112 5.66 -5.23 -2.29
CA LEU A 112 5.23 -4.29 -3.34
C LEU A 112 6.39 -3.64 -4.11
N SER A 113 7.63 -3.75 -3.63
CA SER A 113 8.77 -3.09 -4.26
C SER A 113 9.34 -3.83 -5.48
N LEU A 114 8.86 -5.05 -5.74
CA LEU A 114 9.25 -5.88 -6.89
C LEU A 114 8.02 -6.50 -7.54
N PRO A 115 8.01 -6.71 -8.88
CA PRO A 115 6.94 -7.42 -9.55
C PRO A 115 6.80 -8.86 -9.06
N LEU A 116 5.56 -9.36 -9.06
CA LEU A 116 5.28 -10.75 -8.74
C LEU A 116 6.04 -11.69 -9.68
N GLY A 117 6.81 -12.62 -9.12
CA GLY A 117 7.57 -13.61 -9.88
C GLY A 117 8.84 -13.08 -10.55
N ALA A 118 9.23 -11.82 -10.32
CA ALA A 118 10.46 -11.25 -10.84
C ALA A 118 11.41 -10.80 -9.72
N ASP A 119 12.71 -10.81 -10.02
CA ASP A 119 13.76 -10.37 -9.12
C ASP A 119 14.30 -8.97 -9.46
N GLU A 120 13.80 -8.33 -10.51
CA GLU A 120 14.24 -7.00 -10.93
C GLU A 120 13.06 -6.08 -11.26
N PHE A 121 13.23 -4.79 -10.95
CA PHE A 121 12.36 -3.70 -11.39
C PHE A 121 13.22 -2.50 -11.80
N LYS A 122 12.90 -1.87 -12.93
CA LYS A 122 13.64 -0.68 -13.41
C LYS A 122 12.65 0.37 -13.88
N SER A 123 12.91 1.61 -13.47
CA SER A 123 12.18 2.82 -13.84
C SER A 123 13.16 3.99 -13.92
N GLU A 124 12.71 5.15 -14.40
CA GLU A 124 13.53 6.36 -14.44
C GLU A 124 13.94 6.88 -13.06
N ILE A 125 13.19 6.52 -12.01
CA ILE A 125 13.40 7.04 -10.65
C ILE A 125 14.12 6.05 -9.72
N VAL A 126 14.03 4.74 -9.99
CA VAL A 126 14.63 3.69 -9.16
C VAL A 126 14.84 2.38 -9.94
N SER A 127 15.93 1.68 -9.63
CA SER A 127 16.16 0.27 -9.98
C SER A 127 16.21 -0.59 -8.72
N SER A 128 15.37 -1.61 -8.64
CA SER A 128 15.25 -2.51 -7.48
C SER A 128 15.60 -3.95 -7.85
N TYR A 129 16.25 -4.66 -6.93
CA TYR A 129 16.72 -6.04 -7.13
C TYR A 129 16.45 -6.91 -5.91
N ARG A 130 15.99 -8.14 -6.10
CA ARG A 130 16.02 -9.17 -5.06
C ARG A 130 17.44 -9.72 -4.96
N VAL A 131 17.97 -9.74 -3.75
CA VAL A 131 19.31 -10.25 -3.45
C VAL A 131 19.25 -11.28 -2.34
N LYS A 132 20.30 -12.08 -2.16
CA LYS A 132 20.34 -13.15 -1.14
C LYS A 132 20.05 -12.63 0.28
N GLN A 133 20.45 -11.39 0.56
CA GLN A 133 20.31 -10.73 1.86
C GLN A 133 18.99 -9.99 2.03
N GLY A 134 18.16 -9.84 0.98
CA GLY A 134 16.93 -9.05 1.03
C GLY A 134 16.63 -8.35 -0.29
N VAL A 135 16.49 -7.02 -0.24
CA VAL A 135 16.20 -6.18 -1.40
C VAL A 135 17.22 -5.05 -1.49
N LEU A 136 17.64 -4.74 -2.70
CA LEU A 136 18.53 -3.63 -3.05
C LEU A 136 17.74 -2.59 -3.84
N HIS A 137 17.86 -1.31 -3.49
CA HIS A 137 17.26 -0.19 -4.21
C HIS A 137 18.34 0.82 -4.61
N ASN A 138 18.47 1.06 -5.91
CA ASN A 138 19.36 2.06 -6.50
C ASN A 138 18.50 3.21 -7.08
N PRO A 139 18.29 4.31 -6.33
CA PRO A 139 17.54 5.47 -6.82
C PRO A 139 18.32 6.22 -7.91
N ALA A 140 17.62 7.05 -8.70
CA ALA A 140 18.25 7.86 -9.75
C ALA A 140 19.32 8.82 -9.20
N SER A 141 19.07 9.39 -8.02
CA SER A 141 20.04 10.21 -7.29
C SER A 141 20.59 9.44 -6.09
N ASP A 142 21.85 9.01 -6.19
CA ASP A 142 22.53 8.21 -5.16
C ASP A 142 22.95 9.04 -3.93
N ARG A 143 23.07 10.36 -4.08
CA ARG A 143 23.56 11.24 -3.01
C ARG A 143 22.60 12.36 -2.71
N ARG A 144 22.48 12.66 -1.42
CA ARG A 144 21.72 13.81 -0.92
C ARG A 144 22.55 15.07 -1.06
N THR A 145 21.95 16.13 -1.58
CA THR A 145 22.48 17.49 -1.53
C THR A 145 22.02 18.16 -0.23
N THR A 146 22.87 18.96 0.40
CA THR A 146 22.60 19.71 1.64
C THR A 146 22.63 21.20 1.39
#